data_AF-A0A5D6VBY4-F1
#
_entry.id   AF-A0A5D6VBY4-F1
#
_cell.length_a   1.000
_cell.length_b   1.000
_cell.length_c   1.000
_cell.angle_alpha   90.00
_cell.angle_beta   90.00
_cell.angle_gamma   90.00
#
_symmetry.space_group_name_H-M   'P 1'
#
loop_
_entity.id
_entity.type
_entity.pdbx_description
1 polymer ?
#
loop_
_entity_poly.entity_id
_entity_poly.type
_entity_poly.pdbx_seq_one_letter_code
_entity_poly.pdbx_strand_id
1 'polypeptide(L)'
;MNKRCAPLVIGLLMAVLGACTRKAIPTQSRAEAPKVEDAVNTANLDFRYLSAKAKAQIETGGDKLPNVTLTLRMRKDSLIWLSIAAPVIGEVMRAHITPDSVQVIDRLHREYFAGNFTALRRRFNVPVTFQQVQALLAGNYVAAPAGSSPTVSTEGPLQKVVYQQQALLVEQLLETTRRRVQKLAVKDDSTQLQFTVDFSDFRPLERLPQEFANALLVVIEQPKAKPSSASINFRNVDVDKERLAFPFSVPSDYARKK
;
A
#
# COMPACT_ATOMS: atom_id res chain seq x y z
N MET A 1 51.02 -53.90 51.76
CA MET A 1 50.63 -52.92 52.82
C MET A 1 49.70 -51.90 52.18
N ASN A 2 48.50 -51.59 52.64
CA ASN A 2 47.73 -52.02 53.79
C ASN A 2 46.23 -51.73 53.49
N LYS A 3 45.40 -52.75 53.75
CA LYS A 3 44.09 -52.70 54.46
C LYS A 3 42.97 -51.85 53.83
N ARG A 4 41.98 -52.47 53.16
CA ARG A 4 40.78 -53.19 53.68
C ARG A 4 39.75 -52.30 54.39
N CYS A 5 38.55 -52.20 53.81
CA CYS A 5 37.21 -52.38 54.42
C CYS A 5 36.18 -52.33 53.25
N ALA A 6 35.57 -53.42 52.78
CA ALA A 6 34.52 -54.25 53.39
C ALA A 6 33.11 -53.61 53.31
N PRO A 7 32.03 -54.40 53.08
CA PRO A 7 31.03 -54.18 52.04
C PRO A 7 29.58 -54.21 52.60
N LEU A 8 28.58 -54.27 51.70
CA LEU A 8 27.25 -54.91 51.78
C LEU A 8 26.05 -54.01 51.39
N VAL A 9 25.32 -54.52 50.38
CA VAL A 9 23.85 -54.54 50.24
C VAL A 9 23.23 -53.16 49.97
N ILE A 10 22.74 -52.90 48.76
CA ILE A 10 21.38 -53.20 48.25
C ILE A 10 21.55 -53.15 46.70
N GLY A 11 21.33 -54.18 45.87
CA GLY A 11 20.36 -55.26 45.96
C GLY A 11 19.02 -54.79 45.42
N LEU A 12 18.71 -55.09 44.15
CA LEU A 12 17.37 -55.03 43.53
C LEU A 12 16.98 -53.73 42.79
N LEU A 13 17.34 -53.60 41.49
CA LEU A 13 16.44 -53.20 40.38
C LEU A 13 17.17 -53.10 39.02
N MET A 14 17.84 -54.18 38.58
CA MET A 14 18.27 -54.33 37.19
C MET A 14 17.41 -55.44 36.57
N ALA A 15 16.39 -55.04 35.82
CA ALA A 15 15.74 -55.76 34.71
C ALA A 15 14.24 -55.44 34.62
N VAL A 16 13.84 -54.27 34.09
CA VAL A 16 12.70 -54.13 33.15
C VAL A 16 12.86 -52.79 32.41
N LEU A 17 13.50 -52.77 31.25
CA LEU A 17 13.20 -51.79 30.21
C LEU A 17 13.02 -52.56 28.91
N GLY A 18 11.78 -53.02 28.73
CA GLY A 18 11.30 -53.61 27.50
C GLY A 18 11.32 -52.59 26.37
N ALA A 19 11.74 -53.08 25.20
CA ALA A 19 11.71 -52.39 23.94
C ALA A 19 10.26 -52.00 23.56
N CYS A 20 9.99 -50.69 23.57
CA CYS A 20 8.86 -50.13 22.83
C CYS A 20 9.36 -49.65 21.47
N THR A 21 9.23 -50.50 20.45
CA THR A 21 9.31 -50.06 19.05
C THR A 21 8.13 -49.12 18.78
N ARG A 22 8.34 -47.80 18.89
CA ARG A 22 7.40 -46.82 18.34
C ARG A 22 7.45 -46.92 16.83
N LYS A 23 6.46 -47.59 16.23
CA LYS A 23 6.18 -47.44 14.80
C LYS A 23 5.91 -45.96 14.55
N ALA A 24 6.77 -45.32 13.76
CA ALA A 24 6.54 -43.97 13.28
C ALA A 24 5.27 -43.98 12.42
N ILE A 25 4.21 -43.36 12.95
CA ILE A 25 3.03 -43.03 12.17
C ILE A 25 3.47 -41.92 11.20
N PRO A 26 3.27 -42.06 9.89
CA PRO A 26 3.62 -41.00 8.96
C PRO A 26 2.72 -39.81 9.27
N THR A 27 3.31 -38.76 9.84
CA THR A 27 2.70 -37.43 9.86
C THR A 27 2.43 -37.07 8.41
N GLN A 28 1.17 -37.14 8.00
CA GLN A 28 0.73 -36.47 6.80
C GLN A 28 1.16 -35.02 6.96
N SER A 29 2.14 -34.60 6.16
CA SER A 29 2.43 -33.21 5.91
C SER A 29 1.09 -32.59 5.50
N ARG A 30 0.45 -31.90 6.43
CA ARG A 30 -0.69 -31.04 6.13
C ARG A 30 -0.16 -30.10 5.06
N ALA A 31 -0.58 -30.30 3.82
CA ALA A 31 -0.30 -29.38 2.75
C ALA A 31 -0.67 -27.99 3.30
N GLU A 32 0.34 -27.13 3.39
CA GLU A 32 0.17 -25.75 3.80
C GLU A 32 -0.90 -25.19 2.86
N ALA A 33 -2.05 -24.79 3.41
CA ALA A 33 -3.12 -24.23 2.59
C ALA A 33 -2.50 -23.07 1.79
N PRO A 34 -2.77 -22.96 0.48
CA PRO A 34 -2.17 -21.91 -0.33
C PRO A 34 -2.42 -20.57 0.35
N LYS A 35 -1.36 -19.77 0.52
CA LYS A 35 -1.50 -18.42 1.05
C LYS A 35 -2.48 -17.71 0.13
N VAL A 36 -3.47 -17.00 0.68
CA VAL A 36 -4.51 -16.34 -0.14
C VAL A 36 -3.89 -15.38 -1.17
N GLU A 37 -2.68 -14.89 -0.92
CA GLU A 37 -1.87 -14.11 -1.86
C GLU A 37 -1.57 -14.85 -3.18
N ASP A 38 -1.39 -16.17 -3.15
CA ASP A 38 -1.12 -16.99 -4.33
C ASP A 38 -2.37 -17.16 -5.23
N ALA A 39 -3.56 -16.85 -4.70
CA ALA A 39 -4.83 -16.94 -5.42
C ALA A 39 -5.19 -15.66 -6.21
N VAL A 40 -4.49 -14.55 -5.97
CA VAL A 40 -4.79 -13.25 -6.60
C VAL A 40 -4.08 -13.15 -7.96
N ASN A 41 -4.85 -13.07 -9.04
CA ASN A 41 -4.34 -12.95 -10.39
C ASN A 41 -3.96 -11.49 -10.69
N THR A 42 -2.74 -11.11 -10.34
CA THR A 42 -2.23 -9.74 -10.50
C THR A 42 -0.85 -9.68 -11.16
N ALA A 43 -0.58 -8.58 -11.86
CA ALA A 43 0.68 -8.19 -12.45
C ALA A 43 1.01 -6.77 -11.97
N ASN A 44 1.68 -6.66 -10.83
CA ASN A 44 2.13 -5.38 -10.32
C ASN A 44 3.20 -4.77 -11.23
N LEU A 45 3.14 -3.45 -11.41
CA LEU A 45 4.17 -2.70 -12.11
C LEU A 45 5.46 -2.72 -11.28
N ASP A 46 6.51 -3.25 -11.87
CA ASP A 46 7.86 -3.19 -11.33
C ASP A 46 8.67 -2.08 -12.01
N PHE A 47 9.41 -1.32 -11.20
CA PHE A 47 10.21 -0.18 -11.66
C PHE A 47 11.29 0.16 -10.63
N ARG A 48 12.38 0.78 -11.06
CA ARG A 48 13.31 1.48 -10.16
C ARG A 48 12.91 2.93 -9.99
N TYR A 49 12.52 3.56 -11.10
CA TYR A 49 12.05 4.94 -11.18
C TYR A 49 10.77 5.04 -12.00
N LEU A 50 9.80 5.80 -11.50
CA LEU A 50 8.60 6.18 -12.25
C LEU A 50 8.51 7.70 -12.29
N SER A 51 8.30 8.26 -13.48
CA SER A 51 8.01 9.68 -13.68
C SER A 51 6.71 9.82 -14.46
N ALA A 52 5.78 10.64 -13.98
CA ALA A 52 4.52 10.86 -14.65
C ALA A 52 4.08 12.31 -14.54
N LYS A 53 3.45 12.84 -15.59
CA LYS A 53 2.74 14.12 -15.52
C LYS A 53 1.27 13.91 -15.83
N ALA A 54 0.42 14.55 -15.06
CA ALA A 54 -1.03 14.48 -15.21
C ALA A 54 -1.67 15.86 -15.20
N LYS A 55 -2.88 15.95 -15.75
CA LYS A 55 -3.83 17.01 -15.44
C LYS A 55 -4.82 16.48 -14.43
N ALA A 56 -5.13 17.31 -13.43
CA ALA A 56 -6.13 16.95 -12.44
C ALA A 56 -7.19 18.04 -12.33
N GLN A 57 -8.44 17.59 -12.27
CA GLN A 57 -9.61 18.39 -11.93
C GLN A 57 -10.07 17.95 -10.54
N ILE A 58 -10.06 18.89 -9.59
CA ILE A 58 -10.43 18.63 -8.19
C ILE A 58 -11.75 19.33 -7.91
N GLU A 59 -12.65 18.64 -7.22
CA GLU A 59 -13.90 19.19 -6.71
C GLU A 59 -13.96 18.90 -5.20
N THR A 60 -14.24 19.92 -4.39
CA THR A 60 -14.29 19.80 -2.93
C THR A 60 -15.24 20.85 -2.36
N GLY A 61 -16.03 20.51 -1.33
CA GLY A 61 -17.01 21.45 -0.77
C GLY A 61 -18.12 21.86 -1.75
N GLY A 62 -18.26 21.14 -2.87
CA GLY A 62 -19.14 21.50 -3.99
C GLY A 62 -18.54 22.50 -4.97
N ASP A 63 -17.30 22.94 -4.77
CA ASP A 63 -16.60 23.85 -5.65
C ASP A 63 -15.63 23.11 -6.54
N LYS A 64 -15.61 23.50 -7.82
CA LYS A 64 -14.67 23.01 -8.82
C LYS A 64 -13.44 23.90 -8.84
N LEU A 65 -12.30 23.35 -8.44
CA LEU A 65 -11.03 24.10 -8.44
C LEU A 65 -10.48 24.27 -9.86
N PRO A 66 -9.59 25.24 -10.12
CA PRO A 66 -8.89 25.32 -11.39
C PRO A 66 -8.13 24.04 -11.71
N ASN A 67 -8.07 23.67 -13.00
CA ASN A 67 -7.28 22.53 -13.47
C ASN A 67 -5.81 22.69 -13.09
N VAL A 68 -5.24 21.71 -12.38
CA VAL A 68 -3.83 21.71 -11.97
C VAL A 68 -3.01 20.71 -12.79
N THR A 69 -1.70 20.90 -12.78
CA THR A 69 -0.74 19.93 -13.31
C THR A 69 -0.10 19.19 -12.15
N LEU A 70 -0.14 17.86 -12.19
CA LEU A 70 0.57 17.00 -11.25
C LEU A 70 1.86 16.51 -11.91
N THR A 71 2.97 16.55 -11.19
CA THR A 71 4.20 15.85 -11.54
C THR A 71 4.51 14.85 -10.43
N LEU A 72 4.45 13.56 -10.76
CA LEU A 72 4.77 12.46 -9.87
C LEU A 72 6.15 11.91 -10.23
N ARG A 73 6.99 11.70 -9.23
CA ARG A 73 8.25 10.98 -9.34
C ARG A 73 8.33 9.96 -8.21
N MET A 74 8.74 8.75 -8.51
CA MET A 74 8.93 7.72 -7.50
C MET A 74 10.28 7.03 -7.70
N ARG A 75 10.93 6.72 -6.57
CA ARG A 75 11.95 5.69 -6.47
C ARG A 75 11.34 4.55 -5.68
N LYS A 76 11.29 3.36 -6.28
CA LYS A 76 10.62 2.19 -5.68
C LYS A 76 11.10 1.94 -4.25
N ASP A 77 10.15 1.66 -3.36
CA ASP A 77 10.35 1.36 -1.94
C ASP A 77 11.09 2.44 -1.11
N SER A 78 11.37 3.61 -1.71
CA SER A 78 12.26 4.61 -1.10
C SER A 78 11.66 6.01 -1.01
N LEU A 79 11.01 6.48 -2.08
CA LEU A 79 10.62 7.88 -2.16
C LEU A 79 9.48 8.09 -3.15
N ILE A 80 8.50 8.89 -2.73
CA ILE A 80 7.45 9.47 -3.57
C ILE A 80 7.61 10.99 -3.47
N TRP A 81 7.72 11.63 -4.63
CA TRP A 81 7.80 13.07 -4.78
C TRP A 81 6.67 13.52 -5.68
N LEU A 82 5.87 14.45 -5.19
CA LEU A 82 4.70 14.96 -5.88
C LEU A 82 4.74 16.48 -5.89
N SER A 83 4.53 17.08 -7.06
CA SER A 83 4.38 18.52 -7.20
C SER A 83 3.06 18.83 -7.89
N ILE A 84 2.32 19.77 -7.33
CA ILE A 84 1.06 20.29 -7.88
C ILE A 84 1.31 21.74 -8.27
N ALA A 85 1.01 22.07 -9.53
CA ALA A 85 1.13 23.40 -10.06
C ALA A 85 -0.18 23.90 -10.64
N ALA A 86 -0.60 25.10 -10.25
CA ALA A 86 -1.73 25.79 -10.83
C ALA A 86 -1.29 26.61 -12.07
N PRO A 87 -2.19 26.83 -13.05
CA PRO A 87 -1.92 27.73 -14.17
C PRO A 87 -1.55 29.12 -13.63
N VAL A 88 -0.56 29.77 -14.25
CA VAL A 88 -0.07 31.11 -13.91
C VAL A 88 0.68 31.21 -12.56
N ILE A 89 0.17 30.60 -11.49
CA ILE A 89 0.76 30.67 -10.13
C ILE A 89 2.03 29.84 -10.01
N GLY A 90 2.12 28.72 -10.74
CA GLY A 90 3.22 27.77 -10.61
C GLY A 90 2.98 26.74 -9.51
N GLU A 91 4.05 26.22 -8.90
CA GLU A 91 3.94 25.19 -7.86
C GLU A 91 3.19 25.73 -6.63
N VAL A 92 2.09 25.07 -6.26
CA VAL A 92 1.25 25.42 -5.10
C VAL A 92 1.44 24.43 -3.95
N MET A 93 1.77 23.18 -4.25
CA MET A 93 2.02 22.15 -3.24
C MET A 93 3.15 21.23 -3.67
N ARG A 94 3.98 20.81 -2.72
CA ARG A 94 5.01 19.78 -2.92
C ARG A 94 4.99 18.78 -1.78
N ALA A 95 4.94 17.49 -2.09
CA ALA A 95 5.11 16.42 -1.12
C ALA A 95 6.39 15.63 -1.36
N HIS A 96 7.04 15.25 -0.27
CA HIS A 96 8.19 14.36 -0.22
C HIS A 96 7.92 13.30 0.86
N ILE A 97 7.74 12.07 0.42
CA ILE A 97 7.23 10.97 1.24
C ILE A 97 8.21 9.81 1.15
N THR A 98 8.79 9.41 2.27
CA THR A 98 9.67 8.24 2.45
C THR A 98 8.95 7.20 3.32
N PRO A 99 9.47 5.97 3.46
CA PRO A 99 8.88 4.96 4.34
C PRO A 99 8.62 5.44 5.78
N ASP A 100 9.47 6.34 6.28
CA ASP A 100 9.48 6.83 7.66
C ASP A 100 8.97 8.28 7.82
N SER A 101 8.82 9.05 6.74
CA SER A 101 8.48 10.46 6.82
C SER A 101 7.51 10.93 5.73
N VAL A 102 6.72 11.93 6.09
CA VAL A 102 5.82 12.65 5.19
C VAL A 102 6.05 14.13 5.41
N GLN A 103 6.49 14.81 4.36
CA GLN A 103 6.69 16.24 4.35
C GLN A 103 5.86 16.85 3.21
N VAL A 104 5.09 17.89 3.52
CA VAL A 104 4.23 18.58 2.55
C VAL A 104 4.43 20.08 2.72
N ILE A 105 4.75 20.77 1.63
CA ILE A 105 4.83 22.22 1.56
C ILE A 105 3.56 22.71 0.89
N ASP A 106 2.86 23.64 1.54
CA ASP A 106 1.80 24.45 0.98
C ASP A 106 2.36 25.85 0.70
N ARG A 107 2.56 26.15 -0.58
CA ARG A 107 3.15 27.43 -1.00
C ARG A 107 2.14 28.57 -1.04
N LEU A 108 0.85 28.26 -1.13
CA LEU A 108 -0.20 29.28 -1.11
C LEU A 108 -0.32 29.90 0.28
N HIS A 109 -0.21 29.06 1.32
CA HIS A 109 -0.33 29.50 2.71
C HIS A 109 1.01 29.77 3.41
N ARG A 110 2.15 29.54 2.72
CA ARG A 110 3.51 29.59 3.31
C ARG A 110 3.62 28.71 4.54
N GLU A 111 3.12 27.48 4.41
CA GLU A 111 3.02 26.51 5.49
C GLU A 111 3.66 25.19 5.08
N TYR A 112 4.07 24.40 6.07
CA TYR A 112 4.51 23.04 5.80
C TYR A 112 4.15 22.08 6.93
N PHE A 113 3.91 20.83 6.56
CA PHE A 113 3.80 19.70 7.47
C PHE A 113 5.08 18.87 7.38
N ALA A 114 5.54 18.37 8.53
CA ALA A 114 6.62 17.39 8.62
C ALA A 114 6.33 16.42 9.76
N GLY A 115 6.05 15.16 9.41
CA GLY A 115 5.72 14.09 10.35
C GLY A 115 5.96 12.72 9.72
N ASN A 116 5.29 11.69 10.24
CA ASN A 116 5.36 10.32 9.73
C ASN A 116 3.94 9.73 9.56
N PHE A 117 3.85 8.49 9.07
CA PHE A 117 2.56 7.80 8.89
C PHE A 117 1.79 7.62 10.20
N THR A 118 2.46 7.56 11.35
CA THR A 118 1.78 7.56 12.67
C THR A 118 1.09 8.90 12.93
N ALA A 119 1.74 10.02 12.61
CA ALA A 119 1.14 11.35 12.72
C ALA A 119 -0.06 11.51 11.77
N LEU A 120 0.04 11.03 10.52
CA LEU A 120 -1.08 11.01 9.59
C LEU A 120 -2.26 10.19 10.10
N ARG A 121 -1.98 8.98 10.60
CA ARG A 121 -3.00 8.11 11.19
C ARG A 121 -3.73 8.79 12.34
N ARG A 122 -3.03 9.50 13.23
CA ARG A 122 -3.66 10.24 14.33
C ARG A 122 -4.53 11.39 13.84
N ARG A 123 -4.13 12.06 12.75
CA ARG A 123 -4.83 13.24 12.23
C ARG A 123 -6.05 12.88 11.39
N PHE A 124 -5.96 11.82 10.58
CA PHE A 124 -6.99 11.46 9.62
C PHE A 124 -7.74 10.18 9.97
N ASN A 125 -7.34 9.48 11.03
CA ASN A 125 -7.86 8.17 11.45
C ASN A 125 -7.75 7.07 10.37
N VAL A 126 -6.84 7.23 9.41
CA VAL A 126 -6.61 6.23 8.35
C VAL A 126 -5.24 5.56 8.57
N PRO A 127 -5.17 4.24 8.84
CA PRO A 127 -3.92 3.50 8.95
C PRO A 127 -3.29 3.25 7.57
N VAL A 128 -2.76 4.31 6.95
CA VAL A 128 -2.06 4.24 5.66
C VAL A 128 -0.55 4.07 5.86
N THR A 129 0.08 3.27 4.99
CA THR A 129 1.53 3.03 4.94
C THR A 129 2.14 3.56 3.65
N PHE A 130 3.47 3.72 3.62
CA PHE A 130 4.19 4.10 2.40
C PHE A 130 3.90 3.18 1.22
N GLN A 131 3.94 1.87 1.46
CA GLN A 131 3.74 0.84 0.44
C GLN A 131 2.34 0.94 -0.17
N GLN A 132 1.33 1.24 0.65
CA GLN A 132 -0.04 1.44 0.19
C GLN A 132 -0.18 2.68 -0.69
N VAL A 133 0.45 3.80 -0.32
CA VAL A 133 0.46 5.02 -1.15
C VAL A 133 1.18 4.76 -2.47
N GLN A 134 2.36 4.12 -2.43
CA GLN A 134 3.11 3.79 -3.64
C GLN A 134 2.33 2.84 -4.56
N ALA A 135 1.71 1.81 -4.00
CA ALA A 135 0.92 0.85 -4.75
C ALA A 135 -0.31 1.50 -5.40
N LEU A 136 -1.04 2.33 -4.66
CA LEU A 136 -2.20 3.07 -5.19
C LEU A 136 -1.80 3.96 -6.36
N LEU A 137 -0.72 4.75 -6.23
CA LEU A 137 -0.24 5.63 -7.30
C LEU A 137 0.29 4.86 -8.52
N ALA A 138 0.79 3.64 -8.32
CA ALA A 138 1.24 2.76 -9.40
C ALA A 138 0.10 1.91 -9.99
N GLY A 139 -1.10 1.92 -9.40
CA GLY A 139 -2.20 1.01 -9.75
C GLY A 139 -1.88 -0.46 -9.48
N ASN A 140 -1.10 -0.74 -8.43
CA ASN A 140 -0.68 -2.06 -8.00
C ASN A 140 -1.65 -2.61 -6.94
N TYR A 141 -1.79 -3.93 -6.93
CA TYR A 141 -2.50 -4.65 -5.88
C TYR A 141 -1.77 -4.52 -4.54
N VAL A 142 -2.54 -4.29 -3.48
CA VAL A 142 -2.09 -4.25 -2.09
C VAL A 142 -2.51 -5.55 -1.41
N ALA A 143 -1.54 -6.35 -0.97
CA ALA A 143 -1.83 -7.55 -0.20
C ALA A 143 -2.49 -7.20 1.15
N ALA A 144 -3.36 -8.09 1.61
CA ALA A 144 -3.99 -7.95 2.91
C ALA A 144 -2.93 -8.04 4.03
N PRO A 145 -3.03 -7.25 5.11
CA PRO A 145 -2.03 -7.26 6.17
C PRO A 145 -1.97 -8.62 6.88
N ALA A 146 -0.81 -8.96 7.43
CA ALA A 146 -0.65 -10.19 8.21
C ALA A 146 -1.70 -10.29 9.33
N GLY A 147 -2.29 -11.48 9.48
CA GLY A 147 -3.35 -11.74 10.45
C GLY A 147 -4.75 -11.33 10.00
N SER A 148 -4.91 -10.78 8.79
CA SER A 148 -6.22 -10.65 8.15
C SER A 148 -6.63 -11.94 7.44
N SER A 149 -7.94 -12.10 7.22
CA SER A 149 -8.53 -13.22 6.47
C SER A 149 -9.17 -12.70 5.18
N PRO A 150 -8.38 -12.45 4.12
CA PRO A 150 -8.93 -12.00 2.85
C PRO A 150 -9.84 -13.05 2.21
N THR A 151 -10.96 -12.61 1.66
CA THR A 151 -11.81 -13.39 0.75
C THR A 151 -11.52 -13.01 -0.69
N VAL A 152 -11.40 -14.02 -1.55
CA VAL A 152 -11.21 -13.85 -2.99
C VAL A 152 -12.38 -14.52 -3.70
N SER A 153 -13.10 -13.77 -4.54
CA SER A 153 -14.13 -14.30 -5.42
C SER A 153 -13.85 -13.90 -6.86
N THR A 154 -14.29 -14.72 -7.81
CA THR A 154 -14.10 -14.47 -9.24
C THR A 154 -15.45 -14.56 -9.94
N GLU A 155 -15.79 -13.55 -10.74
CA GLU A 155 -17.00 -13.47 -11.54
C GLU A 155 -16.64 -12.98 -12.95
N GLY A 156 -16.69 -13.90 -13.92
CA GLY A 156 -16.25 -13.61 -15.28
C GLY A 156 -14.79 -13.12 -15.33
N PRO A 157 -14.49 -11.98 -16.00
CA PRO A 157 -13.14 -11.43 -16.08
C PRO A 157 -12.74 -10.60 -14.84
N LEU A 158 -13.53 -10.61 -13.77
CA LEU A 158 -13.27 -9.82 -12.58
C LEU A 158 -12.96 -10.70 -11.38
N GLN A 159 -11.91 -10.36 -10.65
CA GLN A 159 -11.57 -10.97 -9.38
C GLN A 159 -11.68 -9.91 -8.28
N LYS A 160 -12.46 -10.21 -7.24
CA LYS A 160 -12.67 -9.32 -6.10
C LYS A 160 -11.92 -9.87 -4.90
N VAL A 161 -11.15 -9.00 -4.25
CA VAL A 161 -10.43 -9.27 -3.00
C VAL A 161 -10.96 -8.36 -1.91
N VAL A 162 -11.42 -8.93 -0.80
CA VAL A 162 -11.99 -8.20 0.33
C VAL A 162 -11.29 -8.59 1.62
N TYR A 163 -10.90 -7.61 2.45
CA TYR A 163 -10.34 -7.86 3.77
C TYR A 163 -10.61 -6.71 4.74
N GLN A 164 -10.50 -7.01 6.03
CA GLN A 164 -10.57 -6.03 7.11
C GLN A 164 -9.15 -5.58 7.51
N GLN A 165 -8.96 -4.27 7.66
CA GLN A 165 -7.76 -3.65 8.20
C GLN A 165 -8.18 -2.67 9.31
N GLN A 166 -8.09 -3.12 10.57
CA GLN A 166 -8.61 -2.37 11.72
C GLN A 166 -10.11 -2.08 11.54
N ALA A 167 -10.52 -0.81 11.52
CA ALA A 167 -11.91 -0.40 11.28
C ALA A 167 -12.26 -0.28 9.78
N LEU A 168 -11.30 -0.51 8.88
CA LEU A 168 -11.49 -0.32 7.45
C LEU A 168 -11.80 -1.63 6.73
N LEU A 169 -12.94 -1.68 6.03
CA LEU A 169 -13.22 -2.68 5.01
C LEU A 169 -12.56 -2.25 3.69
N VAL A 170 -11.63 -3.06 3.19
CA VAL A 170 -10.94 -2.82 1.92
C VAL A 170 -11.45 -3.81 0.88
N GLU A 171 -11.87 -3.29 -0.27
CA GLU A 171 -12.24 -4.05 -1.45
C GLU A 171 -11.36 -3.63 -2.63
N GLN A 172 -10.72 -4.60 -3.28
CA GLN A 172 -9.96 -4.41 -4.52
C GLN A 172 -10.58 -5.27 -5.62
N LEU A 173 -10.92 -4.64 -6.74
CA LEU A 173 -11.42 -5.33 -7.93
C LEU A 173 -10.31 -5.35 -8.99
N LEU A 174 -9.95 -6.54 -9.44
CA LEU A 174 -8.93 -6.79 -10.45
C LEU A 174 -9.59 -7.31 -11.72
N GLU A 175 -9.04 -6.93 -12.87
CA GLU A 175 -9.37 -7.55 -14.15
C GLU A 175 -8.38 -8.68 -14.42
N THR A 176 -8.87 -9.88 -14.69
CA THR A 176 -8.03 -11.09 -14.77
C THR A 176 -7.25 -11.19 -16.08
N THR A 177 -7.68 -10.55 -17.16
CA THR A 177 -6.97 -10.52 -18.45
C THR A 177 -5.76 -9.59 -18.38
N ARG A 178 -5.95 -8.33 -17.95
CA ARG A 178 -4.86 -7.36 -17.74
C ARG A 178 -4.05 -7.64 -16.49
N ARG A 179 -4.64 -8.35 -15.53
CA ARG A 179 -4.08 -8.60 -14.20
C ARG A 179 -3.79 -7.30 -13.44
N ARG A 180 -4.64 -6.29 -13.63
CA ARG A 180 -4.51 -4.96 -13.01
C ARG A 180 -5.70 -4.65 -12.12
N VAL A 181 -5.48 -3.86 -11.08
CA VAL A 181 -6.56 -3.31 -10.24
C VAL A 181 -7.37 -2.31 -11.07
N GLN A 182 -8.69 -2.52 -11.18
CA GLN A 182 -9.63 -1.55 -11.74
C GLN A 182 -10.26 -0.67 -10.68
N LYS A 183 -10.41 -1.16 -9.45
CA LYS A 183 -11.04 -0.41 -8.37
C LYS A 183 -10.42 -0.72 -7.02
N LEU A 184 -10.24 0.33 -6.22
CA LEU A 184 -10.03 0.25 -4.78
C LEU A 184 -11.22 0.94 -4.10
N ALA A 185 -11.82 0.29 -3.10
CA ALA A 185 -12.79 0.89 -2.21
C ALA A 185 -12.37 0.64 -0.76
N VAL A 186 -12.41 1.68 0.05
CA VAL A 186 -12.12 1.64 1.48
C VAL A 186 -13.29 2.26 2.21
N LYS A 187 -13.90 1.51 3.11
CA LYS A 187 -15.04 1.95 3.91
C LYS A 187 -14.71 1.87 5.39
N ASP A 188 -15.10 2.88 6.13
CA ASP A 188 -15.09 2.86 7.59
C ASP A 188 -16.53 2.99 8.07
N ASP A 189 -17.14 1.90 8.53
CA ASP A 189 -18.54 1.90 8.97
C ASP A 189 -18.75 2.78 10.22
N SER A 190 -17.71 3.00 11.03
CA SER A 190 -17.80 3.82 12.24
C SER A 190 -17.89 5.32 11.95
N THR A 191 -17.17 5.78 10.93
CA THR A 191 -17.19 7.18 10.47
C THR A 191 -18.06 7.40 9.25
N GLN A 192 -18.56 6.31 8.65
CA GLN A 192 -19.26 6.26 7.35
C GLN A 192 -18.44 6.91 6.21
N LEU A 193 -17.12 6.97 6.36
CA LEU A 193 -16.19 7.40 5.32
C LEU A 193 -16.17 6.35 4.21
N GLN A 194 -16.33 6.79 2.96
CA GLN A 194 -16.07 5.99 1.78
C GLN A 194 -15.00 6.66 0.93
N PHE A 195 -13.97 5.90 0.59
CA PHE A 195 -12.90 6.31 -0.31
C PHE A 195 -12.86 5.33 -1.48
N THR A 196 -12.97 5.83 -2.70
CA THR A 196 -12.87 4.99 -3.90
C THR A 196 -11.85 5.55 -4.87
N VAL A 197 -11.16 4.65 -5.56
CA VAL A 197 -10.32 4.94 -6.71
C VAL A 197 -10.70 4.00 -7.84
N ASP A 198 -11.19 4.55 -8.94
CA ASP A 198 -11.43 3.82 -10.17
C ASP A 198 -10.25 4.07 -11.13
N PHE A 199 -9.66 3.00 -11.64
CA PHE A 199 -8.54 3.00 -12.58
C PHE A 199 -9.06 2.64 -13.97
N SER A 200 -8.78 3.50 -14.95
CA SER A 200 -9.31 3.36 -16.31
C SER A 200 -8.30 3.85 -17.36
N ASP A 201 -8.68 3.72 -18.64
CA ASP A 201 -7.83 4.12 -19.77
C ASP A 201 -6.45 3.43 -19.72
N PHE A 202 -6.46 2.10 -19.60
CA PHE A 202 -5.24 1.31 -19.57
C PHE A 202 -4.53 1.37 -20.92
N ARG A 203 -3.25 1.77 -20.91
CA ARG A 203 -2.41 1.87 -22.11
C ARG A 203 -1.04 1.26 -21.86
N PRO A 204 -0.40 0.68 -22.88
CA PRO A 204 0.96 0.18 -22.74
C PRO A 204 1.94 1.30 -22.38
N LEU A 205 2.92 0.98 -21.55
CA LEU A 205 4.04 1.88 -21.27
C LEU A 205 5.00 1.91 -22.46
N GLU A 206 5.68 3.04 -22.68
CA GLU A 206 6.58 3.22 -23.85
C GLU A 206 7.68 2.13 -23.93
N ARG A 207 8.18 1.67 -22.77
CA ARG A 207 9.34 0.76 -22.68
C ARG A 207 8.99 -0.64 -22.16
N LEU A 208 7.75 -0.88 -21.76
CA LEU A 208 7.29 -2.16 -21.21
C LEU A 208 5.92 -2.50 -21.81
N PRO A 209 5.66 -3.75 -22.19
CA PRO A 209 4.35 -4.17 -22.70
C PRO A 209 3.24 -4.12 -21.65
N GLN A 210 3.59 -3.88 -20.37
CA GLN A 210 2.63 -3.79 -19.28
C GLN A 210 1.77 -2.52 -19.41
N GLU A 211 0.46 -2.68 -19.26
CA GLU A 211 -0.47 -1.55 -19.28
C GLU A 211 -0.47 -0.79 -17.95
N PHE A 212 -0.65 0.53 -18.02
CA PHE A 212 -0.80 1.45 -16.91
C PHE A 212 -2.13 2.22 -17.03
N ALA A 213 -2.78 2.51 -15.90
CA ALA A 213 -4.03 3.27 -15.89
C ALA A 213 -3.76 4.77 -16.10
N ASN A 214 -4.08 5.30 -17.29
CA ASN A 214 -3.86 6.71 -17.60
C ASN A 214 -4.93 7.62 -17.02
N ALA A 215 -6.06 7.10 -16.53
CA ALA A 215 -7.10 7.88 -15.89
C ALA A 215 -7.50 7.29 -14.53
N LEU A 216 -7.48 8.13 -13.49
CA LEU A 216 -7.92 7.81 -12.14
C LEU A 216 -9.09 8.73 -11.76
N LEU A 217 -10.14 8.17 -11.17
CA LEU A 217 -11.18 8.90 -10.49
C LEU A 217 -11.12 8.58 -9.00
N VAL A 218 -10.72 9.55 -8.19
CA VAL A 218 -10.73 9.44 -6.72
C VAL A 218 -12.00 10.12 -6.21
N VAL A 219 -12.73 9.45 -5.32
CA VAL A 219 -13.91 10.01 -4.65
C VAL A 219 -13.81 9.76 -3.15
N ILE A 220 -14.13 10.79 -2.37
CA ILE A 220 -14.19 10.77 -0.91
C ILE A 220 -15.57 11.24 -0.49
N GLU A 221 -16.31 10.37 0.19
CA GLU A 221 -17.62 10.65 0.73
C GLU A 221 -17.59 10.52 2.25
N GLN A 222 -18.19 11.47 2.95
CA GLN A 222 -18.30 11.49 4.41
C GLN A 222 -19.69 11.99 4.81
N PRO A 223 -20.21 11.58 5.98
CA PRO A 223 -21.48 12.10 6.47
C PRO A 223 -21.48 13.61 6.55
N LYS A 224 -22.59 14.23 6.15
CA LYS A 224 -22.85 15.66 6.30
C LYS A 224 -21.84 16.58 5.60
N ALA A 225 -20.98 16.03 4.73
CA ALA A 225 -20.09 16.78 3.85
C ALA A 225 -20.46 16.51 2.40
N LYS A 226 -20.26 17.50 1.53
CA LYS A 226 -20.34 17.25 0.08
C LYS A 226 -19.19 16.33 -0.33
N PRO A 227 -19.41 15.39 -1.26
CA PRO A 227 -18.33 14.57 -1.81
C PRO A 227 -17.18 15.43 -2.34
N SER A 228 -15.97 14.93 -2.15
CA SER A 228 -14.78 15.47 -2.81
C SER A 228 -14.30 14.49 -3.87
N SER A 229 -13.87 14.99 -5.02
CA SER A 229 -13.39 14.16 -6.11
C SER A 229 -12.13 14.72 -6.75
N ALA A 230 -11.33 13.84 -7.35
CA ALA A 230 -10.22 14.21 -8.19
C ALA A 230 -10.20 13.31 -9.43
N SER A 231 -10.42 13.90 -10.61
CA SER A 231 -10.19 13.24 -11.89
C SER A 231 -8.77 13.54 -12.34
N ILE A 232 -7.93 12.51 -12.45
CA ILE A 232 -6.51 12.61 -12.77
C ILE A 232 -6.26 11.90 -14.09
N ASN A 233 -5.75 12.63 -15.08
CA ASN A 233 -5.47 12.12 -16.42
C ASN A 233 -3.97 12.27 -16.73
N PHE A 234 -3.24 11.15 -16.74
CA PHE A 234 -1.83 11.06 -17.05
C PHE A 234 -1.57 11.28 -18.54
N ARG A 235 -0.77 12.29 -18.85
CA ARG A 235 -0.33 12.62 -20.21
C ARG A 235 0.89 11.82 -20.64
N ASN A 236 1.79 11.55 -19.71
CA ASN A 236 2.95 10.72 -19.91
C ASN A 236 3.25 9.95 -18.63
N VAL A 237 3.69 8.71 -18.80
CA VAL A 237 4.14 7.82 -17.74
C VAL A 237 5.37 7.09 -18.25
N ASP A 238 6.51 7.38 -17.64
CA ASP A 238 7.81 6.83 -18.00
C ASP A 238 8.32 5.98 -16.84
N VAL A 239 8.75 4.76 -17.15
CA VAL A 239 9.41 3.86 -16.19
C VAL A 239 10.86 3.62 -16.61
N ASP A 240 11.75 3.75 -15.65
CA ASP A 240 13.19 3.47 -15.78
C ASP A 240 13.91 4.20 -16.93
N LYS A 241 13.33 5.30 -17.43
CA LYS A 241 13.85 6.08 -18.54
C LYS A 241 15.15 6.79 -18.18
N GLU A 242 15.21 7.35 -16.98
CA GLU A 242 16.36 8.07 -16.45
C GLU A 242 16.38 8.03 -14.93
N ARG A 243 17.53 8.40 -14.35
CA ARG A 243 17.60 8.67 -12.90
C ARG A 243 16.87 9.97 -12.61
N LEU A 244 16.03 9.96 -11.57
CA LEU A 244 15.26 11.12 -11.18
C LEU A 244 15.94 11.87 -10.03
N ALA A 245 15.78 13.20 -10.06
CA ALA A 245 16.09 14.07 -8.94
C ALA A 245 14.82 14.35 -8.12
N PHE A 246 15.00 14.52 -6.81
CA PHE A 246 13.92 14.71 -5.86
C PHE A 246 14.17 15.94 -4.97
N PRO A 247 14.27 17.15 -5.54
CA PRO A 247 14.62 18.34 -4.78
C PRO A 247 13.51 18.67 -3.77
N PHE A 248 13.89 18.85 -2.52
CA PHE A 248 12.99 19.25 -1.46
C PHE A 248 13.73 20.11 -0.44
N SER A 249 13.26 21.33 -0.26
CA SER A 249 13.73 22.25 0.77
C SER A 249 12.54 23.09 1.23
N VAL A 250 12.37 23.22 2.53
CA VAL A 250 11.35 24.09 3.13
C VAL A 250 11.94 25.49 3.22
N PRO A 251 11.29 26.52 2.65
CA PRO A 251 11.75 27.89 2.81
C PRO A 251 11.72 28.33 4.28
N SER A 252 12.70 29.12 4.70
CA SER A 252 12.91 29.46 6.12
C SER A 252 11.78 30.29 6.74
N ASP A 253 11.01 30.98 5.92
CA ASP A 253 9.89 31.84 6.29
C ASP A 253 8.54 31.08 6.38
N TYR A 254 8.53 29.76 6.16
CA TYR A 254 7.30 28.96 6.19
C TYR A 254 6.96 28.48 7.59
N ALA A 255 5.68 28.55 7.96
CA ALA A 255 5.20 28.12 9.26
C ALA A 255 4.96 26.60 9.32
N ARG A 256 5.45 25.93 10.37
CA ARG A 256 5.21 24.49 10.58
C ARG A 256 3.81 24.26 11.13
N LYS A 257 3.00 23.46 10.44
CA LYS A 257 1.75 22.90 10.97
C LYS A 257 1.99 21.63 11.78
N LYS A 258 1.31 21.55 12.91
CA LYS A 258 1.26 20.35 13.75
C LYS A 258 0.25 19.34 13.19
#